data_AF-A0A562C3H6-F1
#
_entry.id   AF-A0A562C3H6-F1
#
_cell.length_a   1.000
_cell.length_b   1.000
_cell.length_c   1.000
_cell.angle_alpha   90.00
_cell.angle_beta   90.00
_cell.angle_gamma   90.00
#
_symmetry.space_group_name_H-M   'P 1'
#
loop_
_entity.id
_entity.type
_entity.pdbx_description
1 polymer ?
#
loop_
_entity_poly.entity_id
_entity_poly.type
_entity_poly.pdbx_seq_one_letter_code
_entity_poly.pdbx_strand_id
1 'polypeptide(L)'
;MFRLQQDRLGPERLADEAELKAWVEEQTGQSIASWRRISGGNRCHSWAIEFSVPSVQPLYLRYQPPRPSSAEPYTVWREARIYEALKETDVTAPRLCAVHPEHQAILTELRPGRADYRSLNDESERQSIALEFVEAIAQLHRTPFPVAAIPGLTELMSIADCVRDELKIWRAMYAETAMPDPLIEFAMDWLEDNVPEPAGRPVLVHGDAGPGNFLFQNGHMTALLDWELAHPGDPMEDLAWFSMRSVMEPVPDFAAAILHYQAAGGAVLDLARIHYHRVFVSTRVVIIRHRNVTGQPGNSIISRALNRRLLVDALAEASGVTLLQSPPLEAAPTPRTELYDGVIASLREEIATATNDPHIIAASKNNAKVLKYLREADRLGALVCQRELADLSALLGSPLPSVEDGRAQLIAGLRDRNIPFDTALRFFAQRVANDAQMAALASGGLASRKLPSLDSLEGKK
;
A
#
# COMPACT_ATOMS: atom_id res chain seq x y z
N MET A 1 -10.44 20.56 26.29
CA MET A 1 -11.55 19.59 26.14
C MET A 1 -12.02 19.68 24.70
N PHE A 2 -11.39 18.93 23.80
CA PHE A 2 -11.64 19.02 22.37
C PHE A 2 -13.00 18.37 22.05
N ARG A 3 -13.99 19.15 21.60
CA ARG A 3 -15.17 18.59 20.94
C ARG A 3 -14.72 18.11 19.57
N LEU A 4 -14.46 16.80 19.44
CA LEU A 4 -14.26 16.14 18.16
C LEU A 4 -15.56 16.32 17.34
N GLN A 5 -15.54 17.23 16.37
CA GLN A 5 -16.67 17.47 15.47
C GLN A 5 -16.77 16.29 14.50
N GLN A 6 -17.92 15.61 14.48
CA GLN A 6 -18.24 14.56 13.52
C GLN A 6 -18.39 15.15 12.10
N ASP A 7 -17.80 14.45 11.14
CA ASP A 7 -18.21 14.34 9.72
C ASP A 7 -18.60 15.64 9.01
N ARG A 8 -17.74 16.67 9.08
CA ARG A 8 -17.77 17.74 8.07
C ARG A 8 -16.94 17.30 6.86
N LEU A 9 -17.55 17.38 5.67
CA LEU A 9 -16.79 17.55 4.43
C LEU A 9 -15.87 18.74 4.66
N GLY A 10 -14.54 18.52 4.58
CA GLY A 10 -13.56 19.58 4.84
C GLY A 10 -13.81 20.81 3.94
N PRO A 11 -13.27 21.98 4.29
CA PRO A 11 -13.50 23.24 3.60
C PRO A 11 -13.14 23.12 2.11
N GLU A 12 -13.93 23.75 1.25
CA GLU A 12 -13.72 23.74 -0.21
C GLU A 12 -12.47 24.54 -0.64
N ARG A 13 -11.89 25.35 0.27
CA ARG A 13 -10.77 26.23 0.00
C ARG A 13 -9.45 25.65 0.51
N LEU A 14 -8.41 25.76 -0.30
CA LEU A 14 -7.02 25.51 0.10
C LEU A 14 -6.58 26.49 1.20
N ALA A 15 -6.04 25.97 2.30
CA ALA A 15 -5.17 26.74 3.20
C ALA A 15 -3.84 27.03 2.49
N ASP A 16 -3.39 28.29 2.55
CA ASP A 16 -2.02 28.61 2.15
C ASP A 16 -1.03 28.32 3.29
N GLU A 17 0.27 28.32 2.99
CA GLU A 17 1.28 28.01 4.00
C GLU A 17 1.38 29.09 5.10
N ALA A 18 1.00 30.34 4.83
CA ALA A 18 1.05 31.41 5.82
C ALA A 18 -0.07 31.22 6.86
N GLU A 19 -1.26 30.84 6.42
CA GLU A 19 -2.40 30.45 7.27
C GLU A 19 -2.03 29.27 8.18
N LEU A 20 -1.41 28.22 7.61
CA LEU A 20 -0.97 27.07 8.40
C LEU A 20 0.11 27.46 9.42
N LYS A 21 1.10 28.28 9.05
CA LYS A 21 2.12 28.78 9.98
C LYS A 21 1.51 29.59 11.13
N ALA A 22 0.63 30.54 10.80
CA ALA A 22 -0.05 31.37 11.79
C ALA A 22 -0.83 30.51 12.79
N TRP A 23 -1.55 29.49 12.30
CA TRP A 23 -2.23 28.52 13.16
C TRP A 23 -1.26 27.79 14.10
N VAL A 24 -0.11 27.29 13.61
CA VAL A 24 0.88 26.62 14.47
C VAL A 24 1.43 27.56 15.55
N GLU A 25 1.78 28.80 15.19
CA GLU A 25 2.28 29.79 16.15
C GLU A 25 1.22 30.16 17.20
N GLU A 26 -0.05 30.29 16.80
CA GLU A 26 -1.18 30.52 17.71
C GLU A 26 -1.39 29.34 18.67
N GLN A 27 -1.39 28.10 18.16
CA GLN A 27 -1.61 26.90 18.98
C GLN A 27 -0.48 26.66 20.00
N THR A 28 0.76 27.01 19.64
CA THR A 28 1.93 26.74 20.47
C THR A 28 2.35 27.92 21.32
N GLY A 29 1.97 29.15 20.92
CA GLY A 29 2.49 30.39 21.49
C GLY A 29 3.99 30.61 21.21
N GLN A 30 4.54 29.96 20.19
CA GLN A 30 5.97 29.97 19.85
C GLN A 30 6.20 30.44 18.43
N SER A 31 7.24 31.24 18.21
CA SER A 31 7.65 31.64 16.87
C SER A 31 8.40 30.50 16.16
N ILE A 32 8.10 30.29 14.88
CA ILE A 32 8.74 29.26 14.05
C ILE A 32 10.11 29.75 13.57
N ALA A 33 11.16 28.96 13.83
CA ALA A 33 12.50 29.20 13.31
C ALA A 33 12.75 28.49 11.97
N SER A 34 12.19 27.28 11.81
CA SER A 34 12.36 26.45 10.61
C SER A 34 11.04 25.83 10.19
N TRP A 35 10.76 25.89 8.89
CA TRP A 35 9.59 25.32 8.25
C TRP A 35 10.03 24.49 7.06
N ARG A 36 10.29 23.21 7.28
CA ARG A 36 10.92 22.35 6.28
C ARG A 36 9.92 21.34 5.75
N ARG A 37 9.67 21.40 4.44
CA ARG A 37 8.87 20.41 3.75
C ARG A 37 9.50 19.02 3.87
N ILE A 38 8.72 18.03 4.27
CA ILE A 38 9.10 16.62 4.17
C ILE A 38 8.51 16.09 2.88
N SER A 39 9.37 15.60 1.99
CA SER A 39 8.97 14.96 0.74
C SER A 39 8.46 13.55 1.02
N GLY A 40 7.40 13.15 0.31
CA GLY A 40 6.74 11.86 0.49
C GLY A 40 5.22 12.02 0.62
N GLY A 41 4.48 11.08 0.04
CA GLY A 41 3.01 11.10 0.02
C GLY A 41 2.43 11.85 -1.20
N ASN A 42 1.54 11.17 -1.94
CA ASN A 42 0.79 11.78 -3.06
C ASN A 42 -0.48 12.52 -2.58
N ARG A 43 -0.84 12.30 -1.31
CA ARG A 43 -2.14 12.65 -0.72
C ARG A 43 -2.06 13.85 0.21
N CYS A 44 -1.03 13.88 1.05
CA CYS A 44 -0.88 14.87 2.10
C CYS A 44 0.42 15.67 1.93
N HIS A 45 0.40 16.82 2.54
CA HIS A 45 1.42 17.84 2.58
C HIS A 45 1.98 17.87 4.01
N SER A 46 3.29 17.68 4.17
CA SER A 46 3.87 17.53 5.49
C SER A 46 5.10 18.39 5.73
N TRP A 47 5.24 18.91 6.95
CA TRP A 47 6.37 19.77 7.35
C TRP A 47 6.91 19.38 8.71
N ALA A 48 8.24 19.44 8.85
CA ALA A 48 8.92 19.51 10.13
C ALA A 48 9.04 20.97 10.55
N ILE A 49 8.74 21.23 11.83
CA ILE A 49 8.66 22.57 12.41
C ILE A 49 9.59 22.63 13.61
N GLU A 50 10.54 23.57 13.58
CA GLU A 50 11.40 23.89 14.71
C GLU A 50 11.11 25.33 15.15
N PHE A 51 11.14 25.57 16.47
CA PHE A 51 10.82 26.87 17.07
C PHE A 51 12.07 27.65 17.45
N SER A 52 11.95 28.97 17.55
CA SER A 52 13.04 29.87 17.93
C SER A 52 13.54 29.65 19.36
N VAL A 53 12.70 29.07 20.23
CA VAL A 53 13.07 28.70 21.59
C VAL A 53 13.58 27.26 21.60
N PRO A 54 14.88 27.00 21.85
CA PRO A 54 15.46 25.66 21.71
C PRO A 54 14.90 24.60 22.67
N SER A 55 14.28 25.00 23.78
CA SER A 55 13.67 24.08 24.75
C SER A 55 12.28 23.57 24.32
N VAL A 56 11.70 24.12 23.25
CA VAL A 56 10.41 23.69 22.74
C VAL A 56 10.60 22.50 21.82
N GLN A 57 9.82 21.44 22.03
CA GLN A 57 9.87 20.24 21.21
C GLN A 57 9.45 20.55 19.76
N PRO A 58 10.20 20.08 18.75
CA PRO A 58 9.81 20.20 17.34
C PRO A 58 8.50 19.45 17.04
N LEU A 59 7.74 19.97 16.07
CA LEU A 59 6.45 19.40 15.66
C LEU A 59 6.46 18.95 14.20
N TYR A 60 5.52 18.05 13.90
CA TYR A 60 5.20 17.58 12.57
C TYR A 60 3.79 18.03 12.20
N LEU A 61 3.65 18.73 11.07
CA LEU A 61 2.37 19.11 10.49
C LEU A 61 2.03 18.14 9.36
N ARG A 62 0.82 17.58 9.39
CA ARG A 62 0.20 16.87 8.27
C ARG A 62 -1.04 17.66 7.82
N TYR A 63 -1.13 17.95 6.54
CA TYR A 63 -2.26 18.66 5.93
C TYR A 63 -2.71 17.92 4.67
N GLN A 64 -4.00 17.69 4.54
CA GLN A 64 -4.61 17.20 3.32
C GLN A 64 -5.32 18.36 2.61
N PRO A 65 -4.88 18.73 1.39
CA PRO A 65 -5.64 19.65 0.54
C PRO A 65 -7.07 19.14 0.30
N PRO A 66 -8.06 20.05 0.08
CA PRO A 66 -9.43 19.65 -0.24
C PRO A 66 -9.48 18.70 -1.44
N ARG A 67 -10.37 17.71 -1.36
CA ARG A 67 -10.59 16.73 -2.43
C ARG A 67 -12.08 16.65 -2.74
N PRO A 68 -12.44 16.21 -3.96
CA PRO A 68 -13.82 15.87 -4.28
C PRO A 68 -14.38 14.85 -3.27
N SER A 69 -15.70 14.89 -3.08
CA SER A 69 -16.40 13.86 -2.30
C SER A 69 -16.06 12.47 -2.84
N SER A 70 -15.82 11.54 -1.94
CA SER A 70 -15.35 10.18 -2.23
C SER A 70 -15.86 9.23 -1.15
N ALA A 71 -16.07 7.97 -1.51
CA ALA A 71 -16.44 6.86 -0.64
C ALA A 71 -15.31 6.50 0.34
N GLU A 72 -14.10 7.00 0.09
CA GLU A 72 -12.94 6.89 0.98
C GLU A 72 -13.19 7.61 2.32
N PRO A 73 -13.26 6.89 3.45
CA PRO A 73 -13.54 7.47 4.76
C PRO A 73 -12.28 8.01 5.46
N TYR A 74 -11.11 7.80 4.87
CA TYR A 74 -9.81 8.10 5.48
C TYR A 74 -9.48 9.59 5.36
N THR A 75 -9.71 10.32 6.45
CA THR A 75 -9.43 11.75 6.57
C THR A 75 -8.38 12.01 7.64
N VAL A 76 -7.70 13.15 7.57
CA VAL A 76 -6.71 13.56 8.57
C VAL A 76 -7.37 13.75 9.95
N TRP A 77 -8.63 14.18 10.00
CA TRP A 77 -9.38 14.21 11.26
C TRP A 77 -9.74 12.83 11.81
N ARG A 78 -10.03 11.85 10.95
CA ARG A 78 -10.21 10.46 11.37
C ARG A 78 -8.90 9.91 11.94
N GLU A 79 -7.77 10.18 11.30
CA GLU A 79 -6.43 9.86 11.79
C GLU A 79 -6.16 10.51 13.17
N ALA A 80 -6.57 11.77 13.36
CA ALA A 80 -6.48 12.46 14.65
C ALA A 80 -7.19 11.73 15.79
N ARG A 81 -8.36 11.12 15.51
CA ARG A 81 -9.10 10.33 16.52
C ARG A 81 -8.33 9.09 16.95
N ILE A 82 -7.58 8.47 16.03
CA ILE A 82 -6.69 7.35 16.36
C ILE A 82 -5.56 7.83 17.26
N TYR A 83 -4.88 8.93 16.90
CA TYR A 83 -3.85 9.49 17.76
C TYR A 83 -4.35 9.87 19.16
N GLU A 84 -5.57 10.43 19.27
CA GLU A 84 -6.18 10.73 20.57
C GLU A 84 -6.44 9.45 21.39
N ALA A 85 -6.87 8.36 20.74
CA ALA A 85 -7.06 7.07 21.39
C ALA A 85 -5.74 6.44 21.90
N LEU A 86 -4.63 6.69 21.20
CA LEU A 86 -3.30 6.20 21.57
C LEU A 86 -2.65 6.97 22.72
N LYS A 87 -3.12 8.19 23.02
CA LYS A 87 -2.46 9.14 23.92
C LYS A 87 -2.16 8.62 25.32
N GLU A 88 -3.09 7.85 25.89
CA GLU A 88 -2.98 7.29 27.25
C GLU A 88 -2.58 5.80 27.23
N THR A 89 -1.87 5.39 26.17
CA THR A 89 -1.41 4.01 25.96
C THR A 89 0.09 3.96 25.82
N ASP A 90 0.68 2.77 25.97
CA ASP A 90 2.11 2.57 25.78
C ASP A 90 2.50 2.36 24.30
N VAL A 91 1.54 2.43 23.36
CA VAL A 91 1.81 2.23 21.93
C VAL A 91 2.79 3.30 21.44
N THR A 92 3.90 2.86 20.85
CA THR A 92 4.97 3.74 20.36
C THR A 92 4.51 4.54 19.13
N ALA A 93 3.93 5.72 19.34
CA ALA A 93 3.47 6.63 18.28
C ALA A 93 3.78 8.11 18.64
N PRO A 94 3.84 9.03 17.65
CA PRO A 94 3.83 10.46 17.93
C PRO A 94 2.61 10.87 18.74
N ARG A 95 2.76 11.76 19.74
CA ARG A 95 1.60 12.33 20.43
C ARG A 95 0.91 13.39 19.58
N LEU A 96 -0.43 13.41 19.63
CA LEU A 96 -1.23 14.50 19.06
C LEU A 96 -1.08 15.77 19.90
N CYS A 97 -0.76 16.87 19.24
CA CYS A 97 -0.64 18.18 19.88
C CYS A 97 -1.89 19.04 19.61
N ALA A 98 -2.37 19.08 18.36
CA ALA A 98 -3.54 19.86 17.98
C ALA A 98 -4.21 19.32 16.71
N VAL A 99 -5.51 19.61 16.58
CA VAL A 99 -6.30 19.36 15.37
C VAL A 99 -6.80 20.69 14.84
N HIS A 100 -6.60 20.96 13.56
CA HIS A 100 -7.05 22.20 12.95
C HIS A 100 -8.59 22.20 12.90
N PRO A 101 -9.26 23.29 13.33
CA PRO A 101 -10.73 23.33 13.46
C PRO A 101 -11.46 23.33 12.13
N GLU A 102 -10.85 23.91 11.08
CA GLU A 102 -11.48 24.04 9.76
C GLU A 102 -10.83 23.15 8.70
N HIS A 103 -9.51 23.16 8.54
CA HIS A 103 -8.80 22.35 7.55
C HIS A 103 -8.48 20.92 8.03
N GLN A 104 -8.31 20.00 7.07
CA GLN A 104 -7.86 18.62 7.29
C GLN A 104 -6.37 18.61 7.67
N ALA A 105 -6.04 19.14 8.85
CA ALA A 105 -4.68 19.25 9.35
C ALA A 105 -4.55 18.88 10.83
N ILE A 106 -3.42 18.28 11.19
CA ILE A 106 -3.05 17.93 12.55
C ILE A 106 -1.59 18.29 12.84
N LEU A 107 -1.31 18.56 14.11
CA LEU A 107 0.04 18.67 14.66
C LEU A 107 0.31 17.48 15.58
N THR A 108 1.45 16.84 15.37
CA THR A 108 1.98 15.80 16.26
C THR A 108 3.39 16.14 16.70
N GLU A 109 3.90 15.43 17.71
CA GLU A 109 5.34 15.42 18.01
C GLU A 109 6.15 15.06 16.75
N LEU A 110 7.25 15.77 16.49
CA LEU A 110 8.25 15.30 15.53
C LEU A 110 9.14 14.26 16.22
N ARG A 111 8.92 12.99 15.89
CA ARG A 111 9.72 11.87 16.41
C ARG A 111 11.07 11.78 15.68
N PRO A 112 12.17 11.46 16.37
CA PRO A 112 13.48 11.35 15.74
C PRO A 112 13.57 10.09 14.86
N GLY A 113 14.41 10.13 13.84
CA GLY A 113 14.71 9.00 12.97
C GLY A 113 14.33 9.20 11.51
N ARG A 114 14.40 8.12 10.74
CA ARG A 114 14.01 8.05 9.32
C ARG A 114 13.13 6.83 9.06
N ALA A 115 12.37 6.85 7.96
CA ALA A 115 11.50 5.75 7.53
C ALA A 115 12.06 4.95 6.33
N ASP A 116 13.20 5.36 5.77
CA ASP A 116 13.82 4.72 4.61
C ASP A 116 14.55 3.42 5.03
N TYR A 117 13.76 2.36 5.27
CA TYR A 117 14.26 1.06 5.73
C TYR A 117 15.12 0.38 4.66
N ARG A 118 14.80 0.59 3.38
CA ARG A 118 15.62 0.19 2.22
C ARG A 118 17.04 0.75 2.22
N SER A 119 17.29 1.86 2.92
CA SER A 119 18.63 2.47 3.02
C SER A 119 19.60 1.65 3.88
N LEU A 120 19.10 0.69 4.67
CA LEU A 120 19.91 -0.12 5.57
C LEU A 120 20.65 -1.20 4.78
N ASN A 121 21.98 -1.24 4.94
CA ASN A 121 22.82 -2.22 4.27
C ASN A 121 23.05 -3.47 5.13
N ASP A 122 23.15 -3.31 6.46
CA ASP A 122 23.33 -4.42 7.39
C ASP A 122 22.02 -5.22 7.53
N GLU A 123 22.09 -6.52 7.25
CA GLU A 123 20.95 -7.45 7.40
C GLU A 123 20.61 -7.69 8.87
N SER A 124 21.59 -7.71 9.76
CA SER A 124 21.35 -7.89 11.20
C SER A 124 20.61 -6.68 11.78
N GLU A 125 21.00 -5.46 11.39
CA GLU A 125 20.30 -4.24 11.80
C GLU A 125 18.87 -4.21 11.24
N ARG A 126 18.70 -4.54 9.95
CA ARG A 126 17.36 -4.67 9.33
C ARG A 126 16.48 -5.65 10.08
N GLN A 127 17.01 -6.83 10.41
CA GLN A 127 16.26 -7.84 11.14
C GLN A 127 15.88 -7.35 12.53
N SER A 128 16.83 -6.77 13.30
CA SER A 128 16.57 -6.25 14.64
C SER A 128 15.43 -5.22 14.65
N ILE A 129 15.46 -4.26 13.72
CA ILE A 129 14.41 -3.25 13.60
C ILE A 129 13.07 -3.88 13.20
N ALA A 130 13.08 -4.91 12.33
CA ALA A 130 11.86 -5.62 11.97
C ALA A 130 11.25 -6.39 13.16
N LEU A 131 12.09 -6.91 14.08
CA LEU A 131 11.63 -7.54 15.33
C LEU A 131 10.98 -6.51 16.28
N GLU A 132 11.61 -5.34 16.47
CA GLU A 132 11.01 -4.25 17.27
C GLU A 132 9.70 -3.74 16.66
N PHE A 133 9.61 -3.69 15.32
CA PHE A 133 8.38 -3.34 14.62
C PHE A 133 7.23 -4.29 14.93
N VAL A 134 7.46 -5.61 14.81
CA VAL A 134 6.39 -6.57 15.09
C VAL A 134 6.05 -6.65 16.58
N GLU A 135 6.99 -6.33 17.49
CA GLU A 135 6.68 -6.13 18.91
C GLU A 135 5.72 -4.96 19.12
N ALA A 136 5.95 -3.82 18.45
CA ALA A 136 5.06 -2.66 18.51
C ALA A 136 3.66 -2.97 17.95
N ILE A 137 3.57 -3.76 16.87
CA ILE A 137 2.28 -4.24 16.34
C ILE A 137 1.59 -5.20 17.32
N ALA A 138 2.33 -6.11 17.96
CA ALA A 138 1.79 -6.99 19.02
C ALA A 138 1.28 -6.19 20.24
N GLN A 139 1.96 -5.09 20.59
CA GLN A 139 1.52 -4.17 21.64
C GLN A 139 0.24 -3.43 21.24
N LEU A 140 0.17 -2.90 20.03
CA LEU A 140 -1.03 -2.26 19.48
C LEU A 140 -2.24 -3.19 19.57
N HIS A 141 -2.11 -4.43 19.06
CA HIS A 141 -3.22 -5.40 19.03
C HIS A 141 -3.72 -5.84 20.41
N ARG A 142 -2.89 -5.77 21.45
CA ARG A 142 -3.29 -6.11 22.82
C ARG A 142 -3.83 -4.94 23.62
N THR A 143 -3.59 -3.72 23.16
CA THR A 143 -3.95 -2.52 23.92
C THR A 143 -5.48 -2.42 23.98
N PRO A 144 -6.09 -2.37 25.18
CA PRO A 144 -7.53 -2.27 25.31
C PRO A 144 -7.97 -0.84 25.01
N PHE A 145 -8.67 -0.65 23.90
CA PHE A 145 -9.27 0.64 23.55
C PHE A 145 -10.75 0.67 23.97
N PRO A 146 -11.23 1.76 24.59
CA PRO A 146 -12.66 1.99 24.75
C PRO A 146 -13.33 2.04 23.37
N VAL A 147 -14.50 1.39 23.23
CA VAL A 147 -15.23 1.33 21.94
C VAL A 147 -15.45 2.70 21.33
N ALA A 148 -15.83 3.71 22.14
CA ALA A 148 -16.07 5.07 21.67
C ALA A 148 -14.81 5.80 21.15
N ALA A 149 -13.61 5.33 21.50
CA ALA A 149 -12.35 5.95 21.11
C ALA A 149 -11.98 5.61 19.65
N ILE A 150 -12.34 4.42 19.17
CA ILE A 150 -11.96 3.97 17.83
C ILE A 150 -13.10 4.22 16.83
N PRO A 151 -12.89 5.03 15.77
CA PRO A 151 -13.88 5.24 14.72
C PRO A 151 -14.31 3.92 14.07
N GLY A 152 -15.61 3.66 14.03
CA GLY A 152 -16.20 2.46 13.43
C GLY A 152 -16.31 1.25 14.36
N LEU A 153 -15.74 1.28 15.57
CA LEU A 153 -15.86 0.17 16.52
C LEU A 153 -17.21 0.22 17.25
N THR A 154 -17.85 -0.94 17.42
CA THR A 154 -19.08 -1.09 18.24
C THR A 154 -18.96 -2.29 19.18
N GLU A 155 -19.73 -2.30 20.29
CA GLU A 155 -19.62 -3.29 21.38
C GLU A 155 -19.82 -4.74 20.94
N LEU A 156 -20.70 -4.99 19.96
CA LEU A 156 -21.07 -6.32 19.50
C LEU A 156 -20.41 -6.70 18.17
N MET A 157 -19.49 -5.87 17.67
CA MET A 157 -18.84 -6.10 16.38
C MET A 157 -17.90 -7.30 16.47
N SER A 158 -18.10 -8.29 15.60
CA SER A 158 -17.16 -9.39 15.41
C SER A 158 -16.02 -8.99 14.47
N ILE A 159 -14.96 -9.80 14.43
CA ILE A 159 -13.88 -9.63 13.43
C ILE A 159 -14.45 -9.72 12.00
N ALA A 160 -15.37 -10.64 11.76
CA ALA A 160 -15.97 -10.81 10.44
C ALA A 160 -16.83 -9.60 10.02
N ASP A 161 -17.52 -8.96 10.97
CA ASP A 161 -18.26 -7.72 10.71
C ASP A 161 -17.31 -6.59 10.28
N CYS A 162 -16.17 -6.44 10.97
CA CYS A 162 -15.13 -5.47 10.59
C CYS A 162 -14.63 -5.71 9.17
N VAL A 163 -14.29 -6.96 8.83
CA VAL A 163 -13.80 -7.34 7.50
C VAL A 163 -14.86 -7.04 6.43
N ARG A 164 -16.13 -7.36 6.69
CA ARG A 164 -17.24 -7.04 5.77
C ARG A 164 -17.42 -5.55 5.57
N ASP A 165 -17.28 -4.74 6.62
CA ASP A 165 -17.44 -3.29 6.52
C ASP A 165 -16.29 -2.65 5.72
N GLU A 166 -15.05 -3.11 5.92
CA GLU A 166 -13.94 -2.70 5.06
C GLU A 166 -14.16 -3.14 3.61
N LEU A 167 -14.61 -4.38 3.35
CA LEU A 167 -14.93 -4.82 1.98
C LEU A 167 -15.94 -3.89 1.29
N LYS A 168 -16.99 -3.46 2.00
CA LYS A 168 -17.96 -2.49 1.46
C LYS A 168 -17.30 -1.15 1.12
N ILE A 169 -16.43 -0.64 1.98
CA ILE A 169 -15.67 0.61 1.73
C ILE A 169 -14.83 0.46 0.46
N TRP A 170 -14.06 -0.62 0.35
CA TRP A 170 -13.18 -0.86 -0.79
C TRP A 170 -13.95 -1.10 -2.09
N ARG A 171 -15.11 -1.79 -2.04
CA ARG A 171 -16.02 -1.94 -3.19
C ARG A 171 -16.57 -0.59 -3.64
N ALA A 172 -16.99 0.26 -2.71
CA ALA A 172 -17.49 1.59 -3.01
C ALA A 172 -16.41 2.48 -3.64
N MET A 173 -15.20 2.49 -3.07
CA MET A 173 -14.04 3.21 -3.64
C MET A 173 -13.68 2.73 -5.05
N TYR A 174 -13.76 1.42 -5.32
CA TYR A 174 -13.54 0.89 -6.66
C TYR A 174 -14.65 1.32 -7.65
N ALA A 175 -15.91 1.28 -7.23
CA ALA A 175 -17.05 1.66 -8.07
C ALA A 175 -16.97 3.10 -8.61
N GLU A 176 -16.35 4.02 -7.85
CA GLU A 176 -16.11 5.41 -8.26
C GLU A 176 -15.24 5.57 -9.51
N THR A 177 -14.42 4.58 -9.84
CA THR A 177 -13.57 4.64 -11.04
C THR A 177 -14.38 4.61 -12.33
N ALA A 178 -15.61 4.07 -12.29
CA ALA A 178 -16.45 3.81 -13.47
C ALA A 178 -15.73 3.06 -14.61
N MET A 179 -14.62 2.38 -14.30
CA MET A 179 -13.80 1.63 -15.24
C MET A 179 -13.64 0.21 -14.73
N PRO A 180 -14.42 -0.75 -15.25
CA PRO A 180 -14.33 -2.13 -14.79
C PRO A 180 -12.94 -2.75 -14.99
N ASP A 181 -12.44 -3.45 -13.97
CA ASP A 181 -11.23 -4.27 -14.07
C ASP A 181 -11.57 -5.73 -13.69
N PRO A 182 -11.49 -6.69 -14.62
CA PRO A 182 -11.93 -8.06 -14.36
C PRO A 182 -11.17 -8.74 -13.21
N LEU A 183 -9.90 -8.39 -12.95
CA LEU A 183 -9.13 -8.98 -11.85
C LEU A 183 -9.57 -8.42 -10.49
N ILE A 184 -9.93 -7.13 -10.44
CA ILE A 184 -10.44 -6.52 -9.21
C ILE A 184 -11.80 -7.12 -8.87
N GLU A 185 -12.72 -7.21 -9.83
CA GLU A 185 -14.04 -7.84 -9.62
C GLU A 185 -13.88 -9.29 -9.15
N PHE A 186 -13.03 -10.06 -9.84
CA PHE A 186 -12.74 -11.45 -9.48
C PHE A 186 -12.20 -11.61 -8.05
N ALA A 187 -11.26 -10.75 -7.64
CA ALA A 187 -10.69 -10.79 -6.29
C ALA A 187 -11.70 -10.34 -5.22
N MET A 188 -12.49 -9.29 -5.49
CA MET A 188 -13.52 -8.82 -4.56
C MET A 188 -14.61 -9.86 -4.35
N ASP A 189 -15.07 -10.52 -5.42
CA ASP A 189 -16.07 -11.58 -5.31
C ASP A 189 -15.52 -12.78 -4.51
N TRP A 190 -14.25 -13.16 -4.72
CA TRP A 190 -13.61 -14.19 -3.89
C TRP A 190 -13.53 -13.77 -2.41
N LEU A 191 -13.15 -12.53 -2.12
CA LEU A 191 -13.05 -12.03 -0.74
C LEU A 191 -14.40 -12.06 -0.03
N GLU A 192 -15.46 -11.60 -0.70
CA GLU A 192 -16.83 -11.59 -0.17
C GLU A 192 -17.34 -13.01 0.12
N ASP A 193 -17.00 -13.99 -0.73
CA ASP A 193 -17.38 -15.39 -0.58
C ASP A 193 -16.57 -16.14 0.52
N ASN A 194 -15.41 -15.61 0.94
CA ASN A 194 -14.44 -16.31 1.79
C ASN A 194 -14.11 -15.57 3.10
N VAL A 195 -14.94 -14.62 3.54
CA VAL A 195 -14.72 -13.86 4.79
C VAL A 195 -14.46 -14.80 5.97
N PRO A 196 -13.32 -14.67 6.68
CA PRO A 196 -13.02 -15.48 7.85
C PRO A 196 -14.00 -15.20 9.00
N GLU A 197 -14.38 -16.25 9.72
CA GLU A 197 -15.26 -16.19 10.89
C GLU A 197 -14.55 -16.61 12.19
N PRO A 198 -13.43 -15.97 12.59
CA PRO A 198 -12.73 -16.34 13.80
C PRO A 198 -13.52 -15.90 15.04
N ALA A 199 -13.42 -16.68 16.11
CA ALA A 199 -13.87 -16.24 17.42
C ALA A 199 -12.94 -15.14 17.97
N GLY A 200 -13.50 -14.21 18.73
CA GLY A 200 -12.75 -13.13 19.37
C GLY A 200 -13.36 -11.76 19.10
N ARG A 201 -12.72 -10.73 19.68
CA ARG A 201 -13.08 -9.34 19.46
C ARG A 201 -12.10 -8.71 18.46
N PRO A 202 -12.55 -7.76 17.63
CA PRO A 202 -11.65 -7.00 16.78
C PRO A 202 -10.66 -6.19 17.62
N VAL A 203 -9.50 -5.92 17.04
CA VAL A 203 -8.46 -5.05 17.61
C VAL A 203 -8.34 -3.80 16.76
N LEU A 204 -7.65 -2.77 17.26
CA LEU A 204 -7.19 -1.69 16.38
C LEU A 204 -6.05 -2.23 15.51
N VAL A 205 -6.29 -2.37 14.21
CA VAL A 205 -5.22 -2.65 13.24
C VAL A 205 -4.66 -1.33 12.71
N HIS A 206 -3.37 -1.31 12.41
CA HIS A 206 -2.70 -0.19 11.77
C HIS A 206 -3.22 0.02 10.34
N GLY A 207 -3.50 -1.07 9.62
CA GLY A 207 -4.10 -1.05 8.28
C GLY A 207 -3.14 -0.65 7.15
N ASP A 208 -1.85 -0.45 7.46
CA ASP A 208 -0.76 -0.27 6.49
C ASP A 208 0.60 -0.68 7.10
N ALA A 209 0.62 -1.75 7.89
CA ALA A 209 1.77 -2.17 8.67
C ALA A 209 2.98 -2.58 7.80
N GLY A 210 4.17 -2.02 8.08
CA GLY A 210 5.45 -2.54 7.58
C GLY A 210 6.45 -1.45 7.18
N PRO A 211 7.56 -1.84 6.51
CA PRO A 211 8.58 -0.91 6.04
C PRO A 211 8.01 0.32 5.32
N GLY A 212 8.50 1.49 5.71
CA GLY A 212 8.03 2.80 5.27
C GLY A 212 7.06 3.50 6.23
N ASN A 213 6.41 2.76 7.15
CA ASN A 213 5.41 3.30 8.10
C ASN A 213 5.85 3.21 9.56
N PHE A 214 7.15 3.21 9.80
CA PHE A 214 7.75 3.40 11.12
C PHE A 214 9.05 4.19 11.00
N LEU A 215 9.44 4.85 12.08
CA LEU A 215 10.73 5.54 12.20
C LEU A 215 11.73 4.68 12.96
N PHE A 216 12.99 4.81 12.59
CA PHE A 216 14.10 4.22 13.33
C PHE A 216 15.31 5.16 13.38
N GLN A 217 16.10 5.04 14.43
CA GLN A 217 17.33 5.78 14.66
C GLN A 217 18.31 4.91 15.47
N ASN A 218 19.60 4.93 15.10
CA ASN A 218 20.65 4.20 15.81
C ASN A 218 20.34 2.70 16.02
N GLY A 219 19.80 2.03 15.00
CA GLY A 219 19.45 0.62 15.06
C GLY A 219 18.14 0.28 15.79
N HIS A 220 17.40 1.25 16.29
CA HIS A 220 16.17 1.04 17.07
C HIS A 220 14.97 1.77 16.47
N MET A 221 13.79 1.16 16.56
CA MET A 221 12.52 1.77 16.20
C MET A 221 12.16 2.88 17.20
N THR A 222 11.59 3.99 16.70
CA THR A 222 11.27 5.16 17.52
C THR A 222 9.78 5.52 17.51
N ALA A 223 9.02 5.11 16.49
CA ALA A 223 7.59 5.37 16.34
C ALA A 223 6.94 4.61 15.18
N LEU A 224 5.68 4.18 15.35
CA LEU A 224 4.74 3.87 14.27
C LEU A 224 4.18 5.18 13.66
N LEU A 225 3.97 5.19 12.34
CA LEU A 225 3.51 6.36 11.58
C LEU A 225 2.34 6.01 10.65
N ASP A 226 1.65 7.03 10.16
CA ASP A 226 0.63 6.93 9.09
C ASP A 226 -0.57 6.06 9.48
N TRP A 227 -1.37 6.58 10.41
CA TRP A 227 -2.57 5.92 10.93
C TRP A 227 -3.80 6.12 10.04
N GLU A 228 -3.61 6.56 8.80
CA GLU A 228 -4.71 6.94 7.89
C GLU A 228 -5.66 5.77 7.62
N LEU A 229 -5.11 4.56 7.49
CA LEU A 229 -5.87 3.32 7.22
C LEU A 229 -6.23 2.55 8.49
N ALA A 230 -5.93 3.06 9.68
CA ALA A 230 -6.17 2.32 10.93
C ALA A 230 -7.66 2.15 11.19
N HIS A 231 -8.09 0.96 11.59
CA HIS A 231 -9.50 0.63 11.79
C HIS A 231 -9.65 -0.57 12.74
N PRO A 232 -10.86 -0.86 13.24
CA PRO A 232 -11.12 -2.11 13.93
C PRO A 232 -11.04 -3.29 12.95
N GLY A 233 -10.32 -4.35 13.28
CA GLY A 233 -10.14 -5.45 12.35
C GLY A 233 -9.52 -6.70 12.95
N ASP A 234 -9.09 -7.57 12.04
CA ASP A 234 -8.39 -8.80 12.33
C ASP A 234 -6.88 -8.51 12.49
N PRO A 235 -6.23 -8.89 13.62
CA PRO A 235 -4.79 -8.70 13.78
C PRO A 235 -3.92 -9.36 12.69
N MET A 236 -4.43 -10.37 11.98
CA MET A 236 -3.70 -11.01 10.87
C MET A 236 -3.59 -10.11 9.64
N GLU A 237 -4.43 -9.06 9.54
CA GLU A 237 -4.36 -8.08 8.45
C GLU A 237 -3.02 -7.34 8.45
N ASP A 238 -2.55 -6.88 9.61
CA ASP A 238 -1.27 -6.17 9.71
C ASP A 238 -0.07 -7.09 9.40
N LEU A 239 -0.18 -8.39 9.65
CA LEU A 239 0.84 -9.37 9.23
C LEU A 239 0.84 -9.57 7.70
N ALA A 240 -0.33 -9.53 7.07
CA ALA A 240 -0.45 -9.56 5.62
C ALA A 240 0.06 -8.26 4.96
N TRP A 241 -0.20 -7.09 5.56
CA TRP A 241 0.43 -5.83 5.15
C TRP A 241 1.94 -5.88 5.27
N PHE A 242 2.46 -6.36 6.41
CA PHE A 242 3.89 -6.50 6.63
C PHE A 242 4.53 -7.42 5.58
N SER A 243 3.83 -8.51 5.21
CA SER A 243 4.23 -9.40 4.13
C SER A 243 4.32 -8.69 2.77
N MET A 244 3.31 -7.88 2.41
CA MET A 244 3.29 -7.15 1.15
C MET A 244 4.37 -6.07 1.11
N ARG A 245 4.53 -5.30 2.20
CA ARG A 245 5.56 -4.26 2.33
C ARG A 245 6.98 -4.84 2.24
N SER A 246 7.19 -6.06 2.76
CA SER A 246 8.44 -6.80 2.65
C SER A 246 8.82 -7.17 1.21
N VAL A 247 7.89 -7.16 0.25
CA VAL A 247 8.24 -7.31 -1.18
C VAL A 247 9.00 -6.09 -1.69
N MET A 248 8.63 -4.89 -1.24
CA MET A 248 9.27 -3.64 -1.66
C MET A 248 10.58 -3.38 -0.89
N GLU A 249 10.59 -3.71 0.40
CA GLU A 249 11.73 -3.52 1.29
C GLU A 249 11.95 -4.80 2.11
N PRO A 250 12.78 -5.73 1.60
CA PRO A 250 12.89 -7.07 2.17
C PRO A 250 13.35 -7.10 3.62
N VAL A 251 12.56 -7.79 4.43
CA VAL A 251 12.92 -8.24 5.78
C VAL A 251 13.73 -9.54 5.63
N PRO A 252 14.97 -9.61 6.16
CA PRO A 252 15.86 -10.74 5.94
C PRO A 252 15.27 -12.10 6.36
N ASP A 253 14.74 -12.19 7.58
CA ASP A 253 14.05 -13.38 8.09
C ASP A 253 12.62 -13.01 8.51
N PHE A 254 11.74 -12.99 7.50
CA PHE A 254 10.32 -12.68 7.68
C PHE A 254 9.62 -13.68 8.60
N ALA A 255 9.96 -14.98 8.50
CA ALA A 255 9.32 -16.01 9.32
C ALA A 255 9.68 -15.86 10.80
N ALA A 256 10.95 -15.57 11.11
CA ALA A 256 11.35 -15.25 12.48
C ALA A 256 10.63 -14.02 13.01
N ALA A 257 10.43 -12.97 12.20
CA ALA A 257 9.68 -11.80 12.61
C ALA A 257 8.20 -12.12 12.93
N ILE A 258 7.52 -12.89 12.09
CA ILE A 258 6.13 -13.30 12.35
C ILE A 258 6.02 -14.19 13.60
N LEU A 259 6.98 -15.09 13.84
CA LEU A 259 7.01 -15.87 15.09
C LEU A 259 7.26 -14.98 16.31
N HIS A 260 8.11 -13.96 16.15
CA HIS A 260 8.42 -12.99 17.20
C HIS A 260 7.21 -12.14 17.59
N TYR A 261 6.37 -11.75 16.63
CA TYR A 261 5.07 -11.11 16.90
C TYR A 261 4.24 -11.91 17.92
N GLN A 262 4.10 -13.23 17.70
CA GLN A 262 3.36 -14.10 18.59
C GLN A 262 4.06 -14.24 19.95
N ALA A 263 5.39 -14.42 19.96
CA ALA A 263 6.18 -14.52 21.19
C ALA A 263 6.14 -13.26 22.04
N ALA A 264 6.06 -12.09 21.41
CA ALA A 264 5.88 -10.80 22.07
C ALA A 264 4.49 -10.65 22.70
N GLY A 265 3.58 -11.60 22.45
CA GLY A 265 2.21 -11.67 22.97
C GLY A 265 1.14 -11.20 21.99
N GLY A 266 1.47 -11.08 20.70
CA GLY A 266 0.47 -10.88 19.66
C GLY A 266 -0.55 -12.04 19.60
N ALA A 267 -1.59 -11.85 18.79
CA ALA A 267 -2.59 -12.89 18.55
C ALA A 267 -1.94 -14.18 18.01
N VAL A 268 -2.54 -15.34 18.35
CA VAL A 268 -2.11 -16.63 17.81
C VAL A 268 -2.19 -16.59 16.29
N LEU A 269 -1.12 -17.04 15.64
CA LEU A 269 -0.99 -17.04 14.19
C LEU A 269 -2.02 -17.99 13.57
N ASP A 270 -2.71 -17.47 12.56
CA ASP A 270 -3.65 -18.23 11.73
C ASP A 270 -3.27 -18.00 10.27
N LEU A 271 -2.60 -19.00 9.68
CA LEU A 271 -2.08 -18.90 8.32
C LEU A 271 -3.20 -18.75 7.28
N ALA A 272 -4.35 -19.39 7.48
CA ALA A 272 -5.48 -19.27 6.55
C ALA A 272 -6.02 -17.83 6.54
N ARG A 273 -6.11 -17.19 7.71
CA ARG A 273 -6.45 -15.77 7.82
C ARG A 273 -5.37 -14.86 7.22
N ILE A 274 -4.09 -15.16 7.42
CA ILE A 274 -3.01 -14.38 6.77
C ILE A 274 -3.11 -14.50 5.24
N HIS A 275 -3.38 -15.68 4.70
CA HIS A 275 -3.59 -15.86 3.25
C HIS A 275 -4.80 -15.09 2.74
N TYR A 276 -5.94 -15.14 3.45
CA TYR A 276 -7.11 -14.31 3.13
C TYR A 276 -6.75 -12.82 3.10
N HIS A 277 -6.07 -12.33 4.13
CA HIS A 277 -5.69 -10.93 4.22
C HIS A 277 -4.61 -10.54 3.20
N ARG A 278 -3.74 -11.46 2.75
CA ARG A 278 -2.83 -11.22 1.62
C ARG A 278 -3.59 -10.92 0.34
N VAL A 279 -4.69 -11.63 0.08
CA VAL A 279 -5.60 -11.32 -1.04
C VAL A 279 -6.23 -9.95 -0.82
N PHE A 280 -6.72 -9.68 0.39
CA PHE A 280 -7.43 -8.43 0.67
C PHE A 280 -6.50 -7.21 0.50
N VAL A 281 -5.36 -7.21 1.18
CA VAL A 281 -4.34 -6.17 1.09
C VAL A 281 -3.87 -5.97 -0.36
N SER A 282 -3.60 -7.05 -1.09
CA SER A 282 -3.19 -6.95 -2.50
C SER A 282 -4.29 -6.33 -3.36
N THR A 283 -5.55 -6.69 -3.10
CA THR A 283 -6.73 -6.11 -3.78
C THR A 283 -6.85 -4.62 -3.50
N ARG A 284 -6.72 -4.21 -2.23
CA ARG A 284 -6.72 -2.79 -1.82
C ARG A 284 -5.64 -2.00 -2.56
N VAL A 285 -4.42 -2.53 -2.63
CA VAL A 285 -3.32 -1.88 -3.36
C VAL A 285 -3.63 -1.77 -4.86
N VAL A 286 -4.18 -2.82 -5.49
CA VAL A 286 -4.60 -2.77 -6.90
C VAL A 286 -5.71 -1.74 -7.13
N ILE A 287 -6.72 -1.66 -6.23
CA ILE A 287 -7.77 -0.63 -6.26
C ILE A 287 -7.18 0.77 -6.14
N ILE A 288 -6.26 1.02 -5.21
CA ILE A 288 -5.59 2.32 -5.07
C ILE A 288 -4.91 2.74 -6.38
N ARG A 289 -4.19 1.81 -7.03
CA ARG A 289 -3.50 2.07 -8.32
C ARG A 289 -4.45 2.18 -9.51
N HIS A 290 -5.65 1.60 -9.40
CA HIS A 290 -6.71 1.72 -10.39
C HIS A 290 -7.42 3.08 -10.29
N ARG A 291 -7.73 3.54 -9.07
CA ARG A 291 -8.30 4.86 -8.79
C ARG A 291 -7.34 6.00 -9.12
N ASN A 292 -6.07 5.84 -8.75
CA ASN A 292 -5.07 6.90 -8.88
C ASN A 292 -4.07 6.60 -10.00
N VAL A 293 -4.18 7.32 -11.12
CA VAL A 293 -3.10 7.42 -12.13
C VAL A 293 -2.05 8.46 -11.71
N THR A 294 -2.18 9.04 -10.51
CA THR A 294 -1.28 10.08 -10.01
C THR A 294 0.04 9.50 -9.49
N GLY A 295 1.12 10.22 -9.77
CA GLY A 295 2.48 9.81 -9.43
C GLY A 295 3.39 9.76 -10.66
N GLN A 296 4.64 9.38 -10.45
CA GLN A 296 5.61 9.30 -11.52
C GLN A 296 5.29 8.10 -12.46
N PRO A 297 5.18 8.30 -13.80
CA PRO A 297 4.70 7.25 -14.71
C PRO A 297 5.51 5.94 -14.68
N GLY A 298 6.84 6.03 -14.57
CA GLY A 298 7.72 4.86 -14.49
C GLY A 298 7.48 4.03 -13.23
N ASN A 299 7.25 4.67 -12.08
CA ASN A 299 6.87 3.96 -10.85
C ASN A 299 5.47 3.35 -10.95
N SER A 300 4.55 4.00 -11.68
CA SER A 300 3.20 3.49 -11.89
C SER A 300 3.17 2.22 -12.74
N ILE A 301 4.00 2.13 -13.78
CA ILE A 301 4.19 0.91 -14.59
C ILE A 301 4.65 -0.25 -13.71
N ILE A 302 5.73 -0.03 -12.95
CA ILE A 302 6.33 -1.06 -12.09
C ILE A 302 5.34 -1.51 -11.01
N SER A 303 4.70 -0.54 -10.34
CA SER A 303 3.75 -0.83 -9.27
C SER A 303 2.52 -1.57 -9.78
N ARG A 304 2.00 -1.24 -10.97
CA ARG A 304 0.87 -1.95 -11.58
C ARG A 304 1.23 -3.40 -11.91
N ALA A 305 2.36 -3.63 -12.57
CA ALA A 305 2.80 -4.98 -12.91
C ALA A 305 3.06 -5.84 -11.66
N LEU A 306 3.77 -5.27 -10.67
CA LEU A 306 4.07 -5.96 -9.41
C LEU A 306 2.80 -6.34 -8.65
N ASN A 307 1.94 -5.37 -8.34
CA ASN A 307 0.83 -5.59 -7.42
C ASN A 307 -0.27 -6.49 -8.00
N ARG A 308 -0.46 -6.49 -9.32
CA ARG A 308 -1.38 -7.44 -9.97
C ARG A 308 -0.84 -8.87 -9.92
N ARG A 309 0.47 -9.06 -10.06
CA ARG A 309 1.09 -10.37 -9.85
C ARG A 309 0.94 -10.82 -8.40
N LEU A 310 1.25 -9.96 -7.43
CA LEU A 310 1.11 -10.30 -6.01
C LEU A 310 -0.33 -10.67 -5.64
N LEU A 311 -1.32 -10.00 -6.23
CA LEU A 311 -2.74 -10.36 -6.05
C LEU A 311 -3.05 -11.76 -6.57
N VAL A 312 -2.58 -12.11 -7.77
CA VAL A 312 -2.80 -13.45 -8.33
C VAL A 312 -2.04 -14.52 -7.55
N ASP A 313 -0.81 -14.26 -7.13
CA ASP A 313 -0.03 -15.15 -6.26
C ASP A 313 -0.77 -15.37 -4.93
N ALA A 314 -1.28 -14.30 -4.31
CA ALA A 314 -2.06 -14.39 -3.07
C ALA A 314 -3.36 -15.19 -3.23
N LEU A 315 -4.10 -14.98 -4.33
CA LEU A 315 -5.31 -15.76 -4.64
C LEU A 315 -4.98 -17.24 -4.80
N ALA A 316 -3.89 -17.57 -5.50
CA ALA A 316 -3.42 -18.94 -5.68
C ALA A 316 -3.02 -19.61 -4.37
N GLU A 317 -2.25 -18.91 -3.52
CA GLU A 317 -1.89 -19.39 -2.19
C GLU A 317 -3.15 -19.65 -1.32
N ALA A 318 -4.07 -18.68 -1.26
CA ALA A 318 -5.26 -18.78 -0.42
C ALA A 318 -6.28 -19.84 -0.89
N SER A 319 -6.30 -20.16 -2.18
CA SER A 319 -7.22 -21.15 -2.78
C SER A 319 -6.58 -22.52 -3.02
N GLY A 320 -5.27 -22.67 -2.77
CA GLY A 320 -4.55 -23.92 -3.06
C GLY A 320 -4.39 -24.22 -4.55
N VAL A 321 -4.56 -23.24 -5.44
CA VAL A 321 -4.46 -23.42 -6.89
C VAL A 321 -3.00 -23.31 -7.33
N THR A 322 -2.44 -24.40 -7.86
CA THR A 322 -1.08 -24.37 -8.43
C THR A 322 -1.05 -23.60 -9.75
N LEU A 323 -0.34 -22.47 -9.80
CA LEU A 323 -0.12 -21.70 -11.02
C LEU A 323 0.96 -22.35 -11.90
N LEU A 324 0.75 -22.30 -13.22
CA LEU A 324 1.74 -22.75 -14.19
C LEU A 324 2.70 -21.60 -14.51
N GLN A 325 3.96 -21.94 -14.75
CA GLN A 325 4.93 -20.95 -15.21
C GLN A 325 4.60 -20.53 -16.64
N SER A 326 4.41 -19.23 -16.85
CA SER A 326 4.21 -18.68 -18.18
C SER A 326 5.46 -18.79 -19.03
N PRO A 327 5.34 -19.16 -20.32
CA PRO A 327 6.48 -19.23 -21.22
C PRO A 327 7.05 -17.82 -21.48
N PRO A 328 8.38 -17.71 -21.68
CA PRO A 328 9.01 -16.43 -21.99
C PRO A 328 8.42 -15.81 -23.26
N LEU A 329 8.37 -14.48 -23.28
CA LEU A 329 8.00 -13.69 -24.45
C LEU A 329 9.26 -13.41 -25.27
N GLU A 330 9.32 -14.02 -26.46
CA GLU A 330 10.45 -13.88 -27.38
C GLU A 330 9.98 -13.23 -28.68
N ALA A 331 10.64 -12.14 -29.04
CA ALA A 331 10.44 -11.41 -30.29
C ALA A 331 11.72 -10.66 -30.64
N ALA A 332 12.03 -10.54 -31.94
CA ALA A 332 13.19 -9.79 -32.39
C ALA A 332 13.09 -8.30 -32.01
N PRO A 333 14.21 -7.60 -31.76
CA PRO A 333 14.22 -6.15 -31.60
C PRO A 333 13.56 -5.43 -32.78
N THR A 334 12.85 -4.34 -32.51
CA THR A 334 12.25 -3.50 -33.56
C THR A 334 13.29 -2.51 -34.11
N PRO A 335 13.07 -1.91 -35.30
CA PRO A 335 13.94 -0.83 -35.82
C PRO A 335 14.05 0.40 -34.89
N ARG A 336 13.12 0.57 -33.94
CA ARG A 336 13.15 1.68 -32.95
C ARG A 336 14.00 1.37 -31.72
N THR A 337 14.50 0.14 -31.57
CA THR A 337 15.29 -0.29 -30.39
C THR A 337 16.45 0.66 -30.09
N GLU A 338 17.19 1.08 -31.12
CA GLU A 338 18.34 1.98 -30.98
C GLU A 338 17.94 3.37 -30.46
N LEU A 339 16.75 3.87 -30.81
CA LEU A 339 16.24 5.15 -30.32
C LEU A 339 15.97 5.09 -28.81
N TYR A 340 15.33 4.02 -28.34
CA TYR A 340 15.10 3.82 -26.90
C TYR A 340 16.43 3.70 -26.16
N ASP A 341 17.35 2.89 -26.66
CA ASP A 341 18.63 2.62 -26.01
C ASP A 341 19.50 3.88 -25.96
N GLY A 342 19.52 4.69 -27.02
CA GLY A 342 20.21 5.98 -27.06
C GLY A 342 19.69 6.99 -26.03
N VAL A 343 18.36 7.16 -25.92
CA VAL A 343 17.78 8.09 -24.94
C VAL A 343 17.97 7.59 -23.50
N ILE A 344 17.84 6.27 -23.27
CA ILE A 344 18.11 5.67 -21.95
C ILE A 344 19.58 5.90 -21.56
N ALA A 345 20.52 5.75 -22.49
CA ALA A 345 21.93 6.02 -22.26
C ALA A 345 22.18 7.50 -21.93
N SER A 346 21.68 8.44 -22.73
CA SER A 346 21.81 9.88 -22.46
C SER A 346 21.22 10.29 -21.10
N LEU A 347 20.03 9.79 -20.74
CA LEU A 347 19.45 10.04 -19.41
C LEU A 347 20.35 9.58 -18.26
N ARG A 348 21.06 8.47 -18.44
CA ARG A 348 21.94 7.88 -17.43
C ARG A 348 23.32 8.53 -17.39
N GLU A 349 23.92 8.75 -18.55
CA GLU A 349 25.35 9.03 -18.72
C GLU A 349 25.65 10.50 -18.95
N GLU A 350 24.68 11.26 -19.44
CA GLU A 350 24.82 12.69 -19.73
C GLU A 350 24.01 13.52 -18.72
N ILE A 351 22.75 13.17 -18.47
CA ILE A 351 21.87 13.99 -17.61
C ILE A 351 22.10 13.67 -16.13
N ALA A 352 21.99 12.40 -15.73
CA ALA A 352 22.06 12.03 -14.32
C ALA A 352 23.47 12.19 -13.71
N THR A 353 24.53 12.23 -14.53
CA THR A 353 25.93 12.43 -14.11
C THR A 353 26.33 13.91 -14.10
N ALA A 354 25.68 14.76 -14.91
CA ALA A 354 25.99 16.19 -15.00
C ALA A 354 25.40 17.04 -13.87
N THR A 355 24.65 16.45 -12.94
CA THR A 355 24.00 17.17 -11.84
C THR A 355 24.07 16.39 -10.53
N ASN A 356 24.09 17.12 -9.43
CA ASN A 356 23.93 16.57 -8.08
C ASN A 356 22.51 16.79 -7.53
N ASP A 357 21.60 17.38 -8.30
CA ASP A 357 20.22 17.62 -7.86
C ASP A 357 19.45 16.28 -7.78
N PRO A 358 19.03 15.85 -6.57
CA PRO A 358 18.31 14.59 -6.39
C PRO A 358 16.97 14.54 -7.14
N HIS A 359 16.31 15.69 -7.35
CA HIS A 359 15.06 15.77 -8.07
C HIS A 359 15.26 15.47 -9.56
N ILE A 360 16.28 16.06 -10.18
CA ILE A 360 16.62 15.81 -11.58
C ILE A 360 17.07 14.35 -11.76
N ILE A 361 17.91 13.83 -10.86
CA ILE A 361 18.34 12.42 -10.89
C ILE A 361 17.14 11.46 -10.78
N ALA A 362 16.19 11.75 -9.87
CA ALA A 362 14.99 10.95 -9.71
C ALA A 362 14.09 11.00 -10.95
N ALA A 363 13.92 12.18 -11.55
CA ALA A 363 13.17 12.35 -12.80
C ALA A 363 13.81 11.58 -13.96
N SER A 364 15.14 11.66 -14.14
CA SER A 364 15.86 10.90 -15.16
C SER A 364 15.69 9.39 -15.00
N LYS A 365 15.84 8.88 -13.77
CA LYS A 365 15.59 7.46 -13.46
C LYS A 365 14.14 7.06 -13.76
N ASN A 366 13.18 7.91 -13.44
CA ASN A 366 11.77 7.65 -13.73
C ASN A 366 11.50 7.60 -15.24
N ASN A 367 12.02 8.55 -16.01
CA ASN A 367 11.84 8.60 -17.45
C ASN A 367 12.51 7.40 -18.15
N ALA A 368 13.68 6.98 -17.67
CA ALA A 368 14.34 5.77 -18.15
C ALA A 368 13.49 4.51 -17.93
N LYS A 369 12.76 4.40 -16.82
CA LYS A 369 11.81 3.28 -16.59
C LYS A 369 10.67 3.27 -17.62
N VAL A 370 10.12 4.45 -17.94
CA VAL A 370 9.08 4.58 -18.97
C VAL A 370 9.62 4.12 -20.33
N LEU A 371 10.80 4.58 -20.73
CA LEU A 371 11.41 4.20 -22.02
C LEU A 371 11.72 2.70 -22.10
N LYS A 372 12.22 2.09 -21.02
CA LYS A 372 12.43 0.64 -20.95
C LYS A 372 11.14 -0.14 -21.14
N TYR A 373 10.05 0.31 -20.54
CA TYR A 373 8.74 -0.31 -20.75
C TYR A 373 8.24 -0.10 -22.18
N LEU A 374 8.32 1.12 -22.73
CA LEU A 374 7.86 1.40 -24.09
C LEU A 374 8.65 0.60 -25.14
N ARG A 375 9.95 0.41 -24.94
CA ARG A 375 10.81 -0.46 -25.75
C ARG A 375 10.28 -1.90 -25.78
N GLU A 376 9.95 -2.46 -24.61
CA GLU A 376 9.39 -3.81 -24.53
C GLU A 376 7.95 -3.87 -25.02
N ALA A 377 7.15 -2.82 -24.85
CA ALA A 377 5.81 -2.74 -25.41
C ALA A 377 5.83 -2.72 -26.95
N ASP A 378 6.77 -1.99 -27.56
CA ASP A 378 6.99 -1.98 -29.01
C ASP A 378 7.46 -3.36 -29.52
N ARG A 379 8.31 -4.04 -28.76
CA ARG A 379 8.88 -5.36 -29.12
C ARG A 379 7.90 -6.52 -28.90
N LEU A 380 7.20 -6.54 -27.77
CA LEU A 380 6.42 -7.68 -27.28
C LEU A 380 4.91 -7.47 -27.38
N GLY A 381 4.43 -6.24 -27.52
CA GLY A 381 3.01 -5.91 -27.36
C GLY A 381 2.09 -6.70 -28.31
N ALA A 382 2.48 -6.86 -29.57
CA ALA A 382 1.70 -7.65 -30.52
C ALA A 382 1.58 -9.13 -30.11
N LEU A 383 2.66 -9.73 -29.61
CA LEU A 383 2.68 -11.11 -29.11
C LEU A 383 1.83 -11.24 -27.85
N VAL A 384 1.88 -10.27 -26.94
CA VAL A 384 1.03 -10.26 -25.73
C VAL A 384 -0.44 -10.18 -26.10
N CYS A 385 -0.83 -9.28 -27.01
CA CYS A 385 -2.20 -9.18 -27.52
C CYS A 385 -2.66 -10.49 -28.18
N GLN A 386 -1.80 -11.11 -28.98
CA GLN A 386 -2.11 -12.39 -29.64
C GLN A 386 -2.32 -13.52 -28.62
N ARG A 387 -1.45 -13.63 -27.62
CA ARG A 387 -1.58 -14.62 -26.53
C ARG A 387 -2.85 -14.39 -25.73
N GLU A 388 -3.11 -13.15 -25.31
CA GLU A 388 -4.32 -12.84 -24.54
C GLU A 388 -5.61 -13.13 -25.34
N LEU A 389 -5.64 -12.81 -26.64
CA LEU A 389 -6.79 -13.13 -27.49
C LEU A 389 -7.01 -14.64 -27.61
N ALA A 390 -5.94 -15.42 -27.75
CA ALA A 390 -6.00 -16.88 -27.80
C ALA A 390 -6.49 -17.46 -26.47
N ASP A 391 -5.96 -16.97 -25.35
CA ASP A 391 -6.35 -17.39 -24.01
C ASP A 391 -7.82 -17.06 -23.71
N LEU A 392 -8.27 -15.85 -24.08
CA LEU A 392 -9.68 -15.44 -23.96
C LEU A 392 -10.60 -16.31 -24.83
N SER A 393 -10.19 -16.59 -26.08
CA SER A 393 -11.00 -17.41 -26.99
C SER A 393 -11.13 -18.85 -26.49
N ALA A 394 -10.05 -19.40 -25.92
CA ALA A 394 -10.07 -20.72 -25.29
C ALA A 394 -10.95 -20.73 -24.03
N LEU A 395 -10.85 -19.71 -23.18
CA LEU A 395 -11.63 -19.57 -21.95
C LEU A 395 -13.13 -19.42 -22.21
N LEU A 396 -13.50 -18.62 -23.20
CA LEU A 396 -14.90 -18.32 -23.55
C LEU A 396 -15.50 -19.29 -24.58
N GLY A 397 -14.71 -20.26 -25.06
CA GLY A 397 -15.17 -21.34 -25.94
C GLY A 397 -15.52 -20.91 -27.37
N SER A 398 -15.18 -19.68 -27.79
CA SER A 398 -15.42 -19.21 -29.15
C SER A 398 -14.35 -18.19 -29.60
N PRO A 399 -14.08 -18.09 -30.91
CA PRO A 399 -13.16 -17.07 -31.43
C PRO A 399 -13.67 -15.65 -31.15
N LEU A 400 -12.78 -14.77 -30.70
CA LEU A 400 -13.11 -13.40 -30.37
C LEU A 400 -12.53 -12.41 -31.40
N PRO A 401 -13.25 -11.34 -31.73
CA PRO A 401 -12.80 -10.34 -32.71
C PRO A 401 -11.71 -9.42 -32.18
N SER A 402 -11.66 -9.20 -30.86
CA SER A 402 -10.66 -8.36 -30.21
C SER A 402 -10.45 -8.74 -28.74
N VAL A 403 -9.33 -8.30 -28.16
CA VAL A 403 -9.06 -8.44 -26.72
C VAL A 403 -10.08 -7.64 -25.89
N GLU A 404 -10.54 -6.50 -26.38
CA GLU A 404 -11.53 -5.67 -25.70
C GLU A 404 -12.87 -6.39 -25.55
N ASP A 405 -13.38 -6.96 -26.64
CA ASP A 405 -14.61 -7.77 -26.64
C ASP A 405 -14.48 -8.99 -25.71
N GLY A 406 -13.33 -9.67 -25.78
CA GLY A 406 -13.06 -10.80 -24.90
C GLY A 406 -13.03 -10.43 -23.42
N ARG A 407 -12.44 -9.27 -23.06
CA ARG A 407 -12.43 -8.78 -21.67
C ARG A 407 -13.84 -8.42 -21.19
N ALA A 408 -14.67 -7.81 -22.04
CA ALA A 408 -16.05 -7.49 -21.70
C ALA A 408 -16.87 -8.77 -21.45
N GLN A 409 -16.74 -9.78 -22.31
CA GLN A 409 -17.40 -11.08 -22.13
C GLN A 409 -16.87 -11.84 -20.91
N LEU A 410 -15.57 -11.77 -20.63
CA LEU A 410 -14.99 -12.32 -19.40
C LEU A 410 -15.63 -11.72 -18.15
N ILE A 411 -15.78 -10.38 -18.10
CA ILE A 411 -16.44 -9.72 -16.96
C ILE A 411 -17.89 -10.21 -16.81
N ALA A 412 -18.65 -10.32 -17.90
CA ALA A 412 -20.01 -10.84 -17.86
C ALA A 412 -20.04 -12.29 -17.35
N GLY A 413 -19.18 -13.16 -17.91
CA GLY A 413 -19.09 -14.57 -17.51
C GLY A 413 -18.66 -14.79 -16.06
N LEU A 414 -17.80 -13.92 -15.52
CA LEU A 414 -17.42 -13.93 -14.10
C LEU A 414 -18.60 -13.53 -13.21
N ARG A 415 -19.31 -12.45 -13.55
CA ARG A 415 -20.50 -11.97 -12.80
C ARG A 415 -21.62 -13.01 -12.78
N ASP A 416 -21.83 -13.69 -13.91
CA ASP A 416 -22.82 -14.76 -14.03
C ASP A 416 -22.33 -16.09 -13.42
N ARG A 417 -21.10 -16.14 -12.86
CA ARG A 417 -20.45 -17.33 -12.30
C ARG A 417 -20.39 -18.52 -13.28
N ASN A 418 -20.27 -18.22 -14.57
CA ASN A 418 -20.21 -19.22 -15.66
C ASN A 418 -18.79 -19.75 -15.92
N ILE A 419 -17.77 -19.14 -15.31
CA ILE A 419 -16.36 -19.52 -15.48
C ILE A 419 -15.87 -20.10 -14.15
N PRO A 420 -15.36 -21.36 -14.11
CA PRO A 420 -14.81 -21.94 -12.89
C PRO A 420 -13.65 -21.09 -12.34
N PHE A 421 -13.60 -20.95 -11.01
CA PHE A 421 -12.61 -20.10 -10.32
C PHE A 421 -11.16 -20.43 -10.72
N ASP A 422 -10.75 -21.70 -10.64
CA ASP A 422 -9.40 -22.14 -11.00
C ASP A 422 -9.03 -21.79 -12.45
N THR A 423 -10.00 -21.90 -13.36
CA THR A 423 -9.81 -21.58 -14.78
C THR A 423 -9.61 -20.08 -14.96
N ALA A 424 -10.44 -19.25 -14.33
CA ALA A 424 -10.29 -17.79 -14.34
C ALA A 424 -8.96 -17.35 -13.70
N LEU A 425 -8.59 -17.94 -12.56
CA LEU A 425 -7.35 -17.61 -11.87
C LEU A 425 -6.12 -17.94 -12.71
N ARG A 426 -6.09 -19.09 -13.40
CA ARG A 426 -5.01 -19.44 -14.34
C ARG A 426 -4.93 -18.49 -15.52
N PHE A 427 -6.07 -18.04 -16.05
CA PHE A 427 -6.12 -17.01 -17.09
C PHE A 427 -5.49 -15.70 -16.59
N PHE A 428 -5.90 -15.22 -15.41
CA PHE A 428 -5.33 -14.01 -14.83
C PHE A 428 -3.84 -14.15 -14.56
N ALA A 429 -3.37 -15.30 -14.06
CA ALA A 429 -1.96 -15.59 -13.87
C ALA A 429 -1.14 -15.45 -15.15
N GLN A 430 -1.63 -16.03 -16.25
CA GLN A 430 -0.97 -15.94 -17.55
C GLN A 430 -0.91 -14.49 -18.06
N ARG A 431 -2.01 -13.74 -17.90
CA ARG A 431 -2.07 -12.32 -18.29
C ARG A 431 -1.12 -11.46 -17.48
N VAL A 432 -1.17 -11.51 -16.15
CA VAL A 432 -0.31 -10.68 -15.30
C VAL A 432 1.16 -11.05 -15.45
N ALA A 433 1.47 -12.32 -15.77
CA ALA A 433 2.82 -12.75 -16.10
C ALA A 433 3.33 -12.14 -17.43
N ASN A 434 2.48 -12.06 -18.46
CA ASN A 434 2.83 -11.38 -19.71
C ASN A 434 3.08 -9.87 -19.47
N ASP A 435 2.22 -9.21 -18.69
CA ASP A 435 2.39 -7.79 -18.31
C ASP A 435 3.70 -7.58 -17.50
N ALA A 436 3.99 -8.49 -16.56
CA ALA A 436 5.21 -8.45 -15.77
C ALA A 436 6.48 -8.64 -16.62
N GLN A 437 6.43 -9.50 -17.63
CA GLN A 437 7.54 -9.67 -18.58
C GLN A 437 7.79 -8.39 -19.41
N MET A 438 6.74 -7.71 -19.90
CA MET A 438 6.90 -6.40 -20.57
C MET A 438 7.47 -5.33 -19.63
N ALA A 439 7.08 -5.35 -18.35
CA ALA A 439 7.56 -4.41 -17.35
C ALA A 439 8.92 -4.80 -16.71
N ALA A 440 9.51 -5.95 -17.05
CA ALA A 440 10.64 -6.53 -16.33
C ALA A 440 11.87 -5.61 -16.35
N LEU A 441 12.24 -5.07 -17.52
CA LEU A 441 13.39 -4.15 -17.66
C LEU A 441 13.20 -2.86 -16.85
N ALA A 442 11.98 -2.34 -16.81
CA ALA A 442 11.65 -1.15 -16.00
C ALA A 442 11.69 -1.46 -14.50
N SER A 443 11.21 -2.64 -14.11
CA SER A 443 11.06 -3.09 -12.71
C SER A 443 12.39 -3.44 -12.04
N GLY A 444 13.41 -3.83 -12.81
CA GLY A 444 14.70 -4.24 -12.28
C GLY A 444 14.54 -5.39 -11.27
N GLY A 445 15.19 -5.29 -10.11
CA GLY A 445 15.12 -6.32 -9.07
C GLY A 445 13.71 -6.61 -8.54
N LEU A 446 12.74 -5.69 -8.69
CA LEU A 446 11.35 -5.95 -8.28
C LEU A 446 10.64 -6.97 -9.18
N ALA A 447 11.11 -7.18 -10.41
CA ALA A 447 10.49 -8.09 -11.37
C ALA A 447 10.41 -9.54 -10.87
N SER A 448 11.33 -9.97 -10.02
CA SER A 448 11.41 -11.34 -9.51
C SER A 448 10.97 -11.51 -8.06
N ARG A 449 10.73 -10.42 -7.31
CA ARG A 449 10.36 -10.52 -5.89
C ARG A 449 8.96 -11.09 -5.72
N LYS A 450 8.76 -11.91 -4.69
CA LYS A 450 7.48 -12.51 -4.35
C LYS A 450 7.10 -12.16 -2.92
N LEU A 451 5.85 -12.43 -2.54
CA LEU A 451 5.49 -12.46 -1.12
C LEU A 451 6.44 -13.42 -0.38
N PRO A 452 6.91 -13.07 0.83
CA PRO A 452 7.66 -14.01 1.67
C PRO A 452 6.90 -15.33 1.84
N SER A 453 7.58 -16.48 1.75
CA SER A 453 6.95 -17.77 1.99
C SER A 453 6.49 -17.90 3.45
N LEU A 454 5.33 -18.52 3.66
CA LEU A 454 4.81 -18.88 4.98
C LEU A 454 5.04 -20.37 5.31
N ASP A 455 5.58 -21.16 4.38
CA ASP A 455 5.71 -22.63 4.51
C ASP A 455 6.53 -23.01 5.76
N SER A 456 7.52 -22.19 6.12
CA SER A 456 8.37 -22.42 7.29
C SER A 456 7.67 -22.17 8.64
N LEU A 457 6.45 -21.65 8.61
CA LEU A 457 5.55 -21.48 9.77
C LEU A 457 4.61 -22.67 9.93
N GLU A 458 4.42 -23.49 8.89
CA GLU A 458 3.60 -24.69 8.95
C GLU A 458 4.23 -25.71 9.92
N GLY A 459 3.49 -26.12 10.94
CA GLY A 459 3.92 -27.13 11.92
C GLY A 459 4.72 -26.62 13.13
N LYS A 460 5.03 -25.33 13.23
CA LYS A 460 5.67 -24.72 14.43
C LYS A 460 4.65 -24.20 15.46
N LYS A 461 3.54 -24.93 15.62
CA LYS A 461 2.46 -24.60 16.56
C LYS A 461 2.87 -24.73 18.02
#